data_AF-A0A8H5MHK6-F1
#
_entry.id   AF-A0A8H5MHK6-F1
#
_cell.length_a   1.000
_cell.length_b   1.000
_cell.length_c   1.000
_cell.angle_alpha   90.00
_cell.angle_beta   90.00
_cell.angle_gamma   90.00
#
_symmetry.space_group_name_H-M   'P 1'
#
loop_
_entity.id
_entity.type
_entity.pdbx_description
1 polymer ?
#
loop_
_entity_poly.entity_id
_entity_poly.type
_entity_poly.pdbx_seq_one_letter_code
_entity_poly.pdbx_strand_id
1 'polypeptide(L)'
;MLLSWQAQIKHEQIIQDEPDAIYIYTDGSGIGGHIGAAAVCTTTRETKNAYMGDDTTSTVYAGELQGISLALQIAQEDRPRGSSRSKVLIYTDNQAAIRATAKPKGKPRAYLLRSIERQIDELQLQGLMNTEIRWVPAHIGI
;
A
#
# COMPACT_ATOMS: atom_id res chain seq x y z
N MET A 1 13.95 -19.89 5.49
CA MET A 1 13.87 -19.73 6.96
C MET A 1 14.80 -18.63 7.50
N LEU A 2 16.07 -18.55 7.10
CA LEU A 2 16.97 -17.44 7.52
C LEU A 2 16.59 -16.07 6.95
N LEU A 3 16.14 -16.02 5.69
CA LEU A 3 15.74 -14.78 5.01
C LEU A 3 14.46 -14.16 5.60
N SER A 4 13.53 -14.98 6.10
CA SER A 4 12.28 -14.52 6.68
C SER A 4 12.46 -13.88 8.04
N TRP A 5 13.33 -14.46 8.87
CA TRP A 5 13.63 -13.94 10.20
C TRP A 5 14.41 -12.62 10.15
N GLN A 6 15.37 -12.48 9.23
CA GLN A 6 16.08 -11.21 9.03
C GLN A 6 15.17 -10.09 8.52
N ALA A 7 14.18 -10.43 7.68
CA ALA A 7 13.19 -9.48 7.20
C ALA A 7 12.23 -9.04 8.32
N GLN A 8 11.77 -9.97 9.17
CA GLN A 8 10.97 -9.66 10.35
C GLN A 8 11.73 -8.77 11.34
N ILE A 9 12.97 -9.08 11.68
CA ILE A 9 13.78 -8.24 12.59
C ILE A 9 14.02 -6.86 12.01
N LYS A 10 14.37 -6.75 10.71
CA LYS A 10 14.48 -5.45 10.05
C LYS A 10 13.16 -4.70 10.08
N HIS A 11 12.04 -5.39 9.90
CA HIS A 11 10.73 -4.79 9.93
C HIS A 11 10.38 -4.26 11.33
N GLU A 12 10.60 -5.07 12.37
CA GLU A 12 10.43 -4.67 13.77
C GLU A 12 11.34 -3.50 14.15
N GLN A 13 12.59 -3.50 13.68
CA GLN A 13 13.51 -2.36 13.84
C GLN A 13 13.00 -1.10 13.14
N ILE A 14 12.51 -1.20 11.90
CA ILE A 14 11.90 -0.06 11.19
C ILE A 14 10.65 0.45 11.90
N ILE A 15 9.86 -0.44 12.55
CA ILE A 15 8.75 -0.01 13.40
C ILE A 15 9.26 0.80 14.60
N GLN A 16 10.33 0.34 15.24
CA GLN A 16 10.91 1.00 16.41
C GLN A 16 11.58 2.34 16.07
N ASP A 17 12.21 2.46 14.91
CA ASP A 17 12.94 3.64 14.48
C ASP A 17 12.02 4.78 14.00
N GLU A 18 10.79 4.48 13.59
CA GLU A 18 9.85 5.43 12.98
C GLU A 18 8.49 5.44 13.70
N PRO A 19 8.44 5.63 15.04
CA PRO A 19 7.21 5.47 15.83
C PRO A 19 6.06 6.40 15.43
N ASP A 20 6.38 7.50 14.73
CA ASP A 20 5.42 8.47 14.19
C ASP A 20 4.87 8.10 12.81
N ALA A 21 5.17 6.90 12.30
CA ALA A 21 4.68 6.39 11.03
C ALA A 21 3.40 5.55 11.17
N ILE A 22 2.56 5.60 10.14
CA ILE A 22 1.52 4.60 9.91
C ILE A 22 2.06 3.52 8.96
N TYR A 23 1.95 2.25 9.37
CA TYR A 23 2.47 1.10 8.63
C TYR A 23 1.32 0.35 7.98
N ILE A 24 1.34 0.28 6.65
CA ILE A 24 0.25 -0.31 5.88
C ILE A 24 0.81 -1.29 4.85
N TYR A 25 0.24 -2.49 4.82
CA TYR A 25 0.61 -3.58 3.93
C TYR A 25 -0.44 -3.77 2.87
N THR A 26 -0.03 -4.05 1.65
CA THR A 26 -0.95 -4.22 0.53
C THR A 26 -0.63 -5.47 -0.25
N ASP A 27 -1.67 -6.12 -0.75
CA ASP A 27 -1.58 -7.29 -1.63
C ASP A 27 -2.70 -7.25 -2.66
N GLY A 28 -2.42 -7.76 -3.85
CA GLY A 28 -3.40 -8.01 -4.91
C GLY A 28 -3.45 -9.50 -5.21
N SER A 29 -4.64 -10.09 -5.19
CA SER A 29 -4.81 -11.53 -5.38
C SER A 29 -5.62 -11.86 -6.63
N GLY A 30 -5.31 -13.01 -7.22
CA GLY A 30 -6.12 -13.65 -8.24
C GLY A 30 -6.44 -15.07 -7.80
N ILE A 31 -7.65 -15.32 -7.31
CA ILE A 31 -8.06 -16.62 -6.77
C ILE A 31 -9.38 -17.03 -7.43
N GLY A 32 -9.43 -18.25 -7.97
CA GLY A 32 -10.68 -18.80 -8.51
C GLY A 32 -11.28 -18.00 -9.68
N GLY A 33 -10.45 -17.34 -10.50
CA GLY A 33 -10.92 -16.51 -11.61
C GLY A 33 -11.34 -15.08 -11.21
N HIS A 34 -11.14 -14.72 -9.94
CA HIS A 34 -11.53 -13.42 -9.40
C HIS A 34 -10.31 -12.62 -8.95
N ILE A 35 -10.34 -11.32 -9.19
CA ILE A 35 -9.29 -10.39 -8.77
C ILE A 35 -9.76 -9.59 -7.56
N GLY A 36 -8.88 -9.48 -6.57
CA GLY A 36 -9.11 -8.68 -5.38
C GLY A 36 -7.88 -7.89 -4.97
N ALA A 37 -8.09 -6.96 -4.05
CA ALA A 37 -7.06 -6.15 -3.42
C ALA A 37 -7.33 -6.04 -1.92
N ALA A 38 -6.27 -5.94 -1.13
CA ALA A 38 -6.37 -5.69 0.30
C ALA A 38 -5.29 -4.71 0.77
N ALA A 39 -5.63 -3.98 1.83
CA ALA A 39 -4.71 -3.17 2.61
C ALA A 39 -4.94 -3.39 4.11
N VAL A 40 -3.87 -3.65 4.85
CA VAL A 40 -3.90 -3.89 6.30
C VAL A 40 -2.99 -2.89 6.99
N CYS A 41 -3.54 -2.07 7.88
CA CYS A 41 -2.78 -1.15 8.70
C CYS A 41 -2.52 -1.76 10.07
N THR A 42 -1.25 -2.01 10.40
CA THR A 42 -0.89 -2.61 11.70
C THR A 42 -0.96 -1.59 12.84
N THR A 43 -0.76 -0.31 12.53
CA THR A 43 -0.78 0.77 13.53
C THR A 43 -2.19 1.03 14.07
N THR A 44 -3.21 1.03 13.21
CA THR A 44 -4.61 1.28 13.59
C THR A 44 -5.46 0.01 13.66
N ARG A 45 -4.90 -1.14 13.25
CA ARG A 45 -5.62 -2.42 13.09
C ARG A 45 -6.78 -2.34 12.10
N GLU A 46 -6.72 -1.40 11.17
CA GLU A 46 -7.71 -1.25 10.11
C GLU A 46 -7.41 -2.17 8.92
N THR A 47 -8.44 -2.65 8.26
CA THR A 47 -8.32 -3.41 7.01
C THR A 47 -9.34 -2.91 6.01
N LYS A 48 -8.90 -2.71 4.76
CA LYS A 48 -9.78 -2.46 3.62
C LYS A 48 -9.52 -3.50 2.53
N ASN A 49 -10.56 -3.85 1.78
CA ASN A 49 -10.45 -4.74 0.63
C ASN A 49 -11.36 -4.25 -0.50
N ALA A 50 -11.06 -4.68 -1.73
CA ALA A 50 -11.85 -4.38 -2.90
C ALA A 50 -11.90 -5.58 -3.83
N TYR A 51 -13.10 -5.89 -4.33
CA TYR A 51 -13.30 -6.82 -5.43
C TYR A 51 -13.16 -6.07 -6.76
N MET A 52 -12.27 -6.56 -7.63
CA MET A 52 -11.92 -5.91 -8.89
C MET A 52 -12.61 -6.53 -10.11
N GLY A 53 -13.42 -7.56 -9.92
CA GLY A 53 -14.06 -8.31 -10.99
C GLY A 53 -13.31 -9.60 -11.35
N ASP A 54 -13.75 -10.22 -12.43
CA ASP A 54 -13.16 -11.46 -12.92
C ASP A 54 -11.79 -11.19 -13.59
N ASP A 55 -10.96 -12.22 -13.69
CA ASP A 55 -9.63 -12.18 -14.32
C ASP A 55 -9.65 -11.86 -15.83
N THR A 56 -10.83 -11.94 -16.44
CA THR A 56 -11.10 -11.47 -17.81
C THR A 56 -11.24 -9.96 -17.90
N THR A 57 -11.57 -9.30 -16.78
CA THR A 57 -11.84 -7.85 -16.71
C THR A 57 -10.74 -7.07 -15.99
N SER A 58 -10.09 -7.70 -15.01
CA SER A 58 -9.07 -7.12 -14.16
C SER A 58 -7.87 -8.05 -14.09
N THR A 59 -6.71 -7.50 -13.74
CA THR A 59 -5.48 -8.28 -13.57
C THR A 59 -5.02 -8.23 -12.13
N VAL A 60 -4.23 -9.22 -11.69
CA VAL A 60 -3.56 -9.18 -10.37
C VAL A 60 -2.80 -7.86 -10.20
N TYR A 61 -2.10 -7.40 -11.24
CA TYR A 61 -1.45 -6.09 -11.24
C TYR A 61 -2.39 -4.90 -10.99
N ALA A 62 -3.64 -4.94 -11.48
CA ALA A 62 -4.64 -3.91 -11.15
C ALA A 62 -5.09 -4.01 -9.68
N GLY A 63 -5.22 -5.23 -9.15
CA GLY A 63 -5.44 -5.48 -7.72
C GLY A 63 -4.32 -4.90 -6.85
N GLU A 64 -3.08 -5.04 -7.26
CA GLU A 64 -1.90 -4.52 -6.55
C GLU A 64 -1.90 -2.99 -6.47
N LEU A 65 -2.21 -2.31 -7.59
CA LEU A 65 -2.40 -0.87 -7.61
C LEU A 65 -3.60 -0.44 -6.75
N GLN A 66 -4.69 -1.20 -6.79
CA GLN A 66 -5.85 -0.94 -5.93
C GLN A 66 -5.51 -1.10 -4.44
N GLY A 67 -4.65 -2.07 -4.07
CA GLY A 67 -4.14 -2.24 -2.72
C GLY A 67 -3.42 -0.98 -2.21
N ILE A 68 -2.54 -0.40 -3.03
CA ILE A 68 -1.88 0.89 -2.72
C ILE A 68 -2.91 2.01 -2.52
N SER A 69 -3.93 2.09 -3.38
CA SER A 69 -4.98 3.10 -3.25
C SER A 69 -5.79 2.94 -1.95
N LEU A 70 -6.07 1.70 -1.53
CA LEU A 70 -6.72 1.41 -0.26
C LEU A 70 -5.84 1.79 0.94
N ALA A 71 -4.53 1.57 0.85
CA ALA A 71 -3.59 1.98 1.88
C ALA A 71 -3.53 3.50 2.05
N LEU A 72 -3.48 4.24 0.94
CA LEU A 72 -3.55 5.70 0.97
C LEU A 72 -4.87 6.18 1.58
N GLN A 73 -5.98 5.52 1.28
CA GLN A 73 -7.28 5.83 1.89
C GLN A 73 -7.25 5.64 3.42
N ILE A 74 -6.66 4.54 3.92
CA ILE A 74 -6.48 4.34 5.37
C ILE A 74 -5.66 5.49 5.97
N ALA A 75 -4.56 5.89 5.34
CA ALA A 75 -3.73 7.00 5.81
C ALA A 75 -4.49 8.34 5.83
N GLN A 76 -5.30 8.62 4.81
CA GLN A 76 -6.12 9.82 4.73
C GLN A 76 -7.20 9.87 5.83
N GLU A 77 -7.75 8.71 6.21
CA GLU A 77 -8.76 8.58 7.25
C GLU A 77 -8.17 8.59 8.68
N ASP A 78 -6.86 8.33 8.85
CA ASP A 78 -6.20 8.32 10.15
C ASP A 78 -6.08 9.71 10.78
N ARG A 79 -5.79 10.75 9.98
CA ARG A 79 -5.57 12.12 10.48
C ARG A 79 -6.83 12.78 11.08
N PRO A 80 -8.02 12.74 10.42
CA PRO A 80 -9.26 13.24 11.01
C PRO A 80 -9.64 12.56 12.33
N ARG A 81 -9.09 11.37 12.63
CA ARG A 81 -9.29 10.65 13.90
C ARG A 81 -8.38 11.13 15.03
N GLY A 82 -7.63 12.21 14.82
CA GLY A 82 -6.76 12.84 15.83
C GLY A 82 -5.31 12.34 15.83
N SER A 83 -4.89 11.63 14.78
CA SER A 83 -3.51 11.17 14.62
C SER A 83 -2.53 12.33 14.43
N SER A 84 -1.42 12.31 15.18
CA SER A 84 -0.28 13.24 15.05
C SER A 84 0.86 12.67 14.18
N ARG A 85 0.62 11.56 13.47
CA ARG A 85 1.63 10.90 12.65
C ARG A 85 2.13 11.82 11.54
N SER A 86 3.41 11.73 11.25
CA SER A 86 4.10 12.58 10.27
C SER A 86 4.50 11.83 8.99
N LYS A 87 4.38 10.50 9.00
CA LYS A 87 4.90 9.61 7.96
C LYS A 87 3.92 8.49 7.59
N VAL A 88 3.89 8.13 6.32
CA VAL A 88 3.11 7.02 5.78
C VAL A 88 4.05 6.03 5.12
N LEU A 89 4.06 4.79 5.59
CA LEU A 89 4.88 3.69 5.07
C LEU A 89 3.97 2.60 4.50
N ILE A 90 3.95 2.49 3.17
CA ILE A 90 3.17 1.49 2.44
C ILE A 90 4.12 0.40 1.95
N TYR A 91 3.82 -0.86 2.23
CA TYR A 91 4.60 -2.01 1.84
C TYR A 91 3.85 -2.87 0.83
N THR A 92 4.50 -3.15 -0.29
CA THR A 92 4.02 -4.06 -1.34
C THR A 92 5.17 -4.92 -1.82
N ASP A 93 4.90 -6.15 -2.22
CA ASP A 93 5.87 -7.03 -2.86
C ASP A 93 5.95 -6.85 -4.39
N ASN A 94 5.10 -6.01 -4.94
CA ASN A 94 5.03 -5.77 -6.37
C ASN A 94 5.96 -4.63 -6.82
N GLN A 95 7.18 -4.98 -7.21
CA GLN A 95 8.15 -4.00 -7.75
C GLN A 95 7.63 -3.25 -8.99
N ALA A 96 6.73 -3.84 -9.78
CA ALA A 96 6.14 -3.15 -10.93
C ALA A 96 5.17 -2.07 -10.47
N ALA A 97 4.38 -2.32 -9.43
CA ALA A 97 3.48 -1.31 -8.83
C ALA A 97 4.27 -0.11 -8.30
N ILE A 98 5.38 -0.34 -7.58
CA ILE A 98 6.28 0.71 -7.09
C ILE A 98 6.83 1.57 -8.24
N ARG A 99 7.28 0.93 -9.33
CA ARG A 99 7.80 1.68 -10.50
C ARG A 99 6.71 2.51 -11.19
N ALA A 100 5.48 2.01 -11.20
CA ALA A 100 4.36 2.68 -11.86
C ALA A 100 3.87 3.89 -11.09
N THR A 101 3.82 3.82 -9.76
CA THR A 101 3.47 4.97 -8.89
C THR A 101 4.55 6.04 -8.91
N ALA A 102 5.82 5.66 -9.07
CA ALA A 102 6.92 6.62 -9.21
C ALA A 102 6.98 7.33 -10.58
N LYS A 103 6.41 6.73 -11.65
CA LYS A 103 6.42 7.27 -13.03
C LYS A 103 5.11 6.98 -13.77
N PRO A 104 4.05 7.74 -13.49
CA PRO A 104 2.77 7.53 -14.16
C PRO A 104 2.84 8.02 -15.61
N LYS A 105 2.73 7.10 -16.58
CA LYS A 105 2.56 7.43 -18.02
C LYS A 105 1.31 6.76 -18.59
N GLY A 106 0.53 7.54 -19.34
CA GLY A 106 -0.87 7.29 -19.67
C GLY A 106 -1.21 6.04 -20.49
N LYS A 107 -2.28 5.36 -20.07
CA LYS A 107 -3.21 4.41 -20.76
C LYS A 107 -4.38 4.11 -19.79
N PRO A 108 -5.49 3.41 -20.11
CA PRO A 108 -6.67 3.25 -19.23
C PRO A 108 -6.42 2.89 -17.74
N ARG A 109 -5.33 2.19 -17.41
CA ARG A 109 -4.80 2.02 -16.02
C ARG A 109 -4.39 3.32 -15.30
N ALA A 110 -4.46 4.44 -16.01
CA ALA A 110 -4.20 5.78 -15.53
C ALA A 110 -5.27 6.24 -14.54
N TYR A 111 -6.47 5.64 -14.48
CA TYR A 111 -7.41 6.05 -13.44
C TYR A 111 -6.92 5.65 -12.05
N LEU A 112 -6.40 4.42 -11.86
CA LEU A 112 -5.81 3.99 -10.59
C LEU A 112 -4.55 4.77 -10.27
N LEU A 113 -3.65 4.94 -11.24
CA LEU A 113 -2.43 5.72 -11.04
C LEU A 113 -2.72 7.20 -10.72
N ARG A 114 -3.65 7.84 -11.45
CA ARG A 114 -4.09 9.21 -11.13
C ARG A 114 -4.79 9.30 -9.79
N SER A 115 -5.53 8.27 -9.39
CA SER A 115 -6.14 8.23 -8.06
C SER A 115 -5.06 8.17 -6.99
N ILE A 116 -4.06 7.31 -7.16
CA ILE A 116 -2.91 7.19 -6.26
C ILE A 116 -2.13 8.52 -6.19
N GLU A 117 -1.83 9.14 -7.34
CA GLU A 117 -1.18 10.46 -7.40
C GLU A 117 -1.97 11.50 -6.61
N ARG A 118 -3.28 11.63 -6.89
CA ARG A 118 -4.15 12.57 -6.18
C ARG A 118 -4.19 12.30 -4.68
N GLN A 119 -4.24 11.03 -4.28
CA GLN A 119 -4.25 10.68 -2.86
C GLN A 119 -2.92 11.03 -2.17
N ILE A 120 -1.79 10.85 -2.85
CA ILE A 120 -0.47 11.28 -2.36
C ILE A 120 -0.43 12.81 -2.23
N ASP A 121 -0.90 13.54 -3.24
CA ASP A 121 -0.96 15.01 -3.20
C ASP A 121 -1.85 15.50 -2.03
N GLU A 122 -2.99 14.86 -1.81
CA GLU A 122 -3.90 15.15 -0.69
C GLU A 122 -3.23 14.90 0.66
N LEU A 123 -2.47 13.81 0.82
CA LEU A 123 -1.71 13.53 2.04
C LEU A 123 -0.61 14.59 2.28
N GLN A 124 0.09 15.02 1.23
CA GLN A 124 1.07 16.10 1.32
C GLN A 124 0.43 17.42 1.76
N LEU A 125 -0.73 17.78 1.18
CA LEU A 125 -1.49 18.97 1.58
C LEU A 125 -1.99 18.89 3.03
N GLN A 126 -2.26 17.69 3.53
CA GLN A 126 -2.58 17.48 4.93
C GLN A 126 -1.35 17.61 5.84
N GLY A 127 -0.12 17.66 5.31
CA GLY A 127 1.11 17.77 6.10
C GLY A 127 1.80 16.43 6.35
N LEU A 128 1.39 15.36 5.66
CA LEU A 128 2.08 14.06 5.61
C LEU A 128 3.07 14.07 4.44
N MET A 129 4.11 14.90 4.58
CA MET A 129 5.09 15.16 3.52
C MET A 129 5.96 13.94 3.17
N ASN A 130 5.97 12.92 4.03
CA ASN A 130 6.81 11.73 3.86
C ASN A 130 5.95 10.47 3.66
N THR A 131 5.33 10.37 2.48
CA THR A 131 4.66 9.15 2.04
C THR A 131 5.64 8.33 1.20
N GLU A 132 6.01 7.15 1.69
CA GLU A 132 6.94 6.24 1.01
C GLU A 132 6.25 4.90 0.70
N ILE A 133 6.45 4.41 -0.53
CA ILE A 133 6.05 3.06 -0.93
C ILE A 133 7.33 2.22 -1.01
N ARG A 134 7.44 1.20 -0.15
CA ARG A 134 8.61 0.35 0.02
C ARG A 134 8.33 -1.05 -0.48
N TRP A 135 9.35 -1.64 -1.09
CA TRP A 135 9.29 -3.05 -1.49
C TRP A 135 9.56 -3.96 -0.29
N VAL A 136 8.74 -5.01 -0.15
CA VAL A 136 8.99 -6.14 0.76
C VAL A 136 8.96 -7.45 -0.02
N PRO A 137 9.68 -8.50 0.39
CA PRO A 137 9.63 -9.75 -0.36
C PRO A 137 8.30 -10.49 -0.13
N ALA A 138 7.70 -10.97 -1.22
CA ALA A 138 6.51 -11.83 -1.19
C ALA A 138 6.73 -13.09 -0.32
N HIS A 139 5.69 -13.55 0.36
CA HIS A 139 5.67 -14.82 1.11
C HIS A 139 6.73 -14.96 2.22
N ILE A 140 7.28 -13.84 2.67
CA ILE A 140 7.93 -13.78 3.97
C ILE A 140 6.84 -13.37 4.93
N GLY A 141 6.40 -14.27 5.82
CA GLY A 141 5.34 -13.99 6.79
C GLY A 141 5.72 -12.89 7.78
N ILE A 142 5.69 -11.64 7.34
CA ILE A 142 5.79 -10.42 8.15
C ILE A 142 4.41 -10.17 8.77
#